data_AF-A0A8E2J8G6-F1
#
_entry.id   AF-A0A8E2J8G6-F1
#
_cell.length_a   1.000
_cell.length_b   1.000
_cell.length_c   1.000
_cell.angle_alpha   90.00
_cell.angle_beta   90.00
_cell.angle_gamma   90.00
#
_symmetry.space_group_name_H-M   'P 1'
#
loop_
_entity.id
_entity.type
_entity.pdbx_description
1 polymer ?
#
loop_
_entity_poly.entity_id
_entity_poly.type
_entity_poly.pdbx_seq_one_letter_code
_entity_poly.pdbx_strand_id
1 'polypeptide(L)'
;MHRQTLATREKVLGKEHPDTLTSVYCLAYLLADRHRYDESAALYKRACAGYRTVLGNDHPTTRACREHYTKMLASREQDPASLPPKIP
;
A
#
# COMPACT_ATOMS: atom_id res chain seq x y z
N MET A 1 7.67 -3.64 -14.82
CA MET A 1 8.14 -4.86 -14.14
C MET A 1 7.31 -5.23 -12.90
N HIS A 2 7.09 -4.34 -11.91
CA HIS A 2 6.40 -4.72 -10.65
C HIS A 2 5.00 -5.35 -10.80
N ARG A 3 4.13 -4.84 -11.69
CA ARG A 3 2.76 -5.37 -11.84
C ARG A 3 2.69 -6.78 -12.42
N GLN A 4 3.61 -7.12 -13.32
CA GLN A 4 3.67 -8.45 -13.95
C GLN A 4 4.17 -9.50 -12.95
N THR A 5 5.23 -9.16 -12.20
CA THR A 5 5.74 -10.00 -11.11
C THR A 5 4.68 -10.20 -10.02
N LEU A 6 3.88 -9.17 -9.72
CA LEU A 6 2.79 -9.26 -8.75
C LEU A 6 1.73 -10.27 -9.18
N ALA A 7 1.28 -10.22 -10.43
CA ALA A 7 0.28 -11.15 -10.96
C ALA A 7 0.79 -12.61 -10.95
N THR A 8 2.06 -12.82 -11.27
CA THR A 8 2.67 -14.16 -11.16
C THR A 8 2.75 -14.63 -9.72
N ARG A 9 3.17 -13.77 -8.78
CA ARG A 9 3.24 -14.10 -7.34
C ARG A 9 1.86 -14.39 -6.76
N GLU A 10 0.82 -13.62 -7.12
CA GLU A 10 -0.55 -13.87 -6.71
C GLU A 10 -1.08 -15.23 -7.19
N LYS A 11 -0.68 -15.65 -8.40
CA LYS A 11 -1.09 -16.93 -8.98
C LYS A 11 -0.33 -18.13 -8.38
N VAL A 12 0.94 -17.96 -8.04
CA VAL A 12 1.81 -19.05 -7.56
C VAL A 12 1.76 -19.19 -6.03
N LEU A 13 1.88 -18.08 -5.31
CA LEU A 13 1.98 -18.03 -3.85
C LEU A 13 0.66 -17.71 -3.17
N GLY A 14 -0.28 -17.10 -3.91
CA GLY A 14 -1.53 -16.61 -3.36
C GLY A 14 -1.47 -15.13 -2.96
N LYS A 15 -2.66 -14.55 -2.80
CA LYS A 15 -2.86 -13.11 -2.56
C LYS A 15 -2.45 -12.65 -1.16
N GLU A 16 -2.41 -13.56 -0.20
CA GLU A 16 -2.10 -13.29 1.21
C GLU A 16 -0.68 -13.72 1.59
N HIS A 17 0.09 -14.30 0.65
CA HIS A 17 1.46 -14.70 0.94
C HIS A 17 2.32 -13.49 1.32
N PRO A 18 3.18 -13.58 2.36
CA PRO A 18 4.01 -12.47 2.82
C PRO A 18 4.83 -11.80 1.70
N ASP A 19 5.43 -12.59 0.80
CA ASP A 19 6.17 -12.07 -0.36
C ASP A 19 5.29 -11.33 -1.37
N THR A 20 4.07 -11.82 -1.60
CA THR A 20 3.09 -11.14 -2.45
C THR A 20 2.69 -9.81 -1.81
N LEU A 21 2.38 -9.80 -0.52
CA LEU A 21 2.05 -8.60 0.25
C LEU A 21 3.21 -7.60 0.28
N THR A 22 4.45 -8.07 0.36
CA THR A 22 5.67 -7.25 0.26
C THR A 22 5.77 -6.58 -1.09
N SER A 23 5.43 -7.31 -2.15
CA SER A 23 5.40 -6.76 -3.50
C SER A 23 4.32 -5.68 -3.65
N VAL A 24 3.13 -5.89 -3.08
CA VAL A 24 2.02 -4.93 -3.07
C VAL A 24 2.43 -3.67 -2.30
N TYR A 25 3.03 -3.84 -1.11
CA TYR A 25 3.51 -2.76 -0.26
C TYR A 25 4.56 -1.90 -0.97
N CYS A 26 5.57 -2.51 -1.60
CA CYS A 26 6.59 -1.76 -2.33
C CYS A 26 5.99 -0.98 -3.52
N LEU A 27 5.01 -1.56 -4.22
CA LEU A 27 4.31 -0.86 -5.29
C LEU A 27 3.50 0.34 -4.75
N ALA A 28 2.86 0.19 -3.59
CA ALA A 28 2.14 1.27 -2.92
C ALA A 28 3.08 2.42 -2.56
N TYR A 29 4.25 2.11 -2.01
CA TYR A 29 5.28 3.09 -1.66
C TYR A 29 5.77 3.87 -2.90
N LEU A 30 6.10 3.16 -3.99
CA LEU A 30 6.50 3.80 -5.24
C LEU A 30 5.41 4.70 -5.84
N LEU A 31 4.13 4.33 -5.70
CA LEU A 31 3.03 5.16 -6.17
C LEU A 31 2.83 6.42 -5.32
N ALA A 32 3.06 6.33 -4.01
CA ALA A 32 3.04 7.49 -3.12
C ALA A 32 4.12 8.52 -3.53
N ASP A 33 5.33 8.04 -3.82
CA ASP A 33 6.44 8.87 -4.31
C ASP A 33 6.11 9.55 -5.65
N ARG A 34 5.28 8.91 -6.49
CA ARG A 34 4.76 9.49 -7.73
C ARG A 34 3.51 10.37 -7.54
N HIS A 35 3.18 10.78 -6.31
CA HIS A 35 1.96 11.54 -5.97
C HIS A 35 0.64 10.86 -6.38
N ARG A 36 0.65 9.55 -6.67
CA ARG A 36 -0.54 8.75 -7.02
C ARG A 36 -1.17 8.19 -5.76
N TYR A 37 -1.66 9.08 -4.91
CA TYR A 37 -2.12 8.74 -3.56
C TYR A 37 -3.33 7.80 -3.54
N ASP A 38 -4.30 7.92 -4.46
CA ASP A 38 -5.48 7.04 -4.47
C ASP A 38 -5.12 5.59 -4.78
N GLU A 39 -4.27 5.35 -5.77
CA GLU A 39 -3.79 3.99 -6.11
C GLU A 39 -2.87 3.44 -5.01
N SER A 40 -1.99 4.28 -4.47
CA SER A 40 -1.15 3.92 -3.34
C SER A 40 -2.00 3.50 -2.13
N ALA A 41 -3.04 4.26 -1.80
CA ALA A 41 -3.90 3.99 -0.66
C ALA A 41 -4.63 2.65 -0.76
N ALA A 42 -5.12 2.30 -1.96
CA ALA A 42 -5.78 1.01 -2.19
C ALA A 42 -4.80 -0.17 -1.96
N LEU A 43 -3.57 -0.04 -2.44
CA LEU A 43 -2.55 -1.08 -2.28
C LEU A 43 -2.03 -1.18 -0.85
N TYR A 44 -1.80 -0.06 -0.16
CA TYR A 44 -1.44 -0.06 1.27
C TYR A 44 -2.51 -0.72 2.12
N LYS A 45 -3.79 -0.37 1.93
CA LYS A 45 -4.91 -1.02 2.66
C LYS A 45 -4.88 -2.53 2.48
N ARG A 46 -4.68 -2.99 1.24
CA ARG A 46 -4.59 -4.42 0.92
C ARG A 46 -3.40 -5.08 1.60
N ALA A 47 -2.20 -4.50 1.48
CA ALA A 47 -0.99 -5.04 2.09
C ALA A 47 -1.10 -5.11 3.62
N CYS A 48 -1.55 -4.03 4.27
CA CYS A 48 -1.65 -3.98 5.73
C CYS A 48 -2.74 -4.91 6.26
N ALA A 49 -3.86 -5.06 5.55
CA ALA A 49 -4.89 -6.04 5.90
C ALA A 49 -4.34 -7.47 5.83
N GLY A 50 -3.63 -7.81 4.73
CA GLY A 50 -3.02 -9.13 4.58
C GLY A 50 -1.95 -9.41 5.64
N TYR A 51 -1.06 -8.44 5.93
CA TYR A 51 -0.06 -8.60 6.97
C TYR A 51 -0.67 -8.79 8.35
N ARG A 52 -1.74 -8.06 8.66
CA ARG A 52 -2.47 -8.25 9.91
C ARG A 52 -3.07 -9.64 10.03
N THR A 53 -3.60 -10.20 8.93
CA THR A 53 -4.16 -11.56 8.92
C THR A 53 -3.07 -12.64 9.02
N VAL A 54 -1.98 -12.50 8.28
CA VAL A 54 -0.94 -13.55 8.13
C VAL A 54 0.10 -13.51 9.26
N LEU A 55 0.52 -12.30 9.66
CA LEU A 55 1.60 -12.09 10.63
C LEU A 55 1.09 -11.62 12.00
N GLY A 56 -0.15 -11.13 12.08
CA GLY A 56 -0.72 -10.53 13.28
C GLY A 56 -0.48 -9.02 13.40
N ASN A 57 -1.19 -8.40 14.35
CA ASN A 57 -1.20 -6.95 14.54
C ASN A 57 0.08 -6.40 15.19
N ASP A 58 0.76 -7.19 16.02
CA ASP A 58 2.01 -6.82 16.70
C ASP A 58 3.27 -7.00 15.85
N HIS A 59 3.15 -7.65 14.68
CA HIS A 59 4.30 -7.91 13.84
C HIS A 59 4.91 -6.60 13.32
N PRO A 60 6.25 -6.45 13.35
CA PRO A 60 6.93 -5.22 12.91
C PRO A 60 6.55 -4.82 11.49
N THR A 61 6.37 -5.77 10.58
CA THR A 61 5.94 -5.51 9.19
C THR A 61 4.53 -4.93 9.11
N THR A 62 3.59 -5.41 9.92
CA THR A 62 2.22 -4.88 9.97
C THR A 62 2.22 -3.44 10.48
N ARG A 63 3.03 -3.16 11.51
CA ARG A 63 3.22 -1.81 12.06
C ARG A 63 3.83 -0.87 11.03
N ALA A 64 4.94 -1.27 10.41
CA ALA A 64 5.60 -0.49 9.37
C ALA A 64 4.64 -0.16 8.23
N CYS A 65 3.88 -1.15 7.73
CA CYS A 65 2.87 -0.93 6.70
C CYS A 65 1.89 0.18 7.08
N ARG A 66 1.40 0.16 8.33
CA ARG A 66 0.46 1.14 8.85
C ARG A 66 1.08 2.54 8.97
N GLU A 67 2.30 2.64 9.47
CA GLU A 67 3.03 3.91 9.58
C GLU A 67 3.28 4.54 8.20
N HIS A 68 3.72 3.74 7.21
CA HIS A 68 3.93 4.22 5.85
C HIS A 68 2.62 4.62 5.17
N TYR A 69 1.53 3.90 5.44
CA TYR A 69 0.20 4.28 4.98
C TYR A 69 -0.25 5.62 5.57
N THR A 70 -0.07 5.85 6.88
CA THR A 70 -0.39 7.14 7.52
C THR A 70 0.45 8.28 6.97
N LYS A 71 1.75 8.07 6.76
CA LYS A 71 2.63 9.08 6.14
C LYS A 71 2.15 9.48 4.74
N MET A 72 1.80 8.50 3.92
CA MET A 72 1.28 8.74 2.57
C MET A 72 -0.05 9.53 2.61
N LEU A 73 -0.95 9.23 3.54
CA LEU A 73 -2.18 10.00 3.71
C LEU A 73 -1.90 11.46 4.11
N ALA A 74 -0.95 11.68 5.02
CA ALA A 74 -0.54 13.03 5.40
C ALA A 74 0.06 13.79 4.20
N SER A 75 0.87 13.13 3.36
CA SER A 75 1.38 13.71 2.11
C SER A 75 0.26 14.05 1.12
N ARG A 76 -0.77 13.22 1.00
CA ARG A 76 -1.97 13.51 0.21
C ARG A 76 -2.69 14.75 0.71
N GLU A 77 -2.88 14.87 2.02
CA GLU A 77 -3.57 16.01 2.63
C GLU A 77 -2.80 17.33 2.44
N GLN A 78 -1.47 17.26 2.33
CA GLN A 78 -0.60 18.42 2.10
C GLN A 78 -0.44 18.78 0.62
N ASP A 79 -0.85 17.92 -0.30
CA ASP A 79 -0.76 18.14 -1.74
C ASP A 79 -2.09 18.72 -2.27
N PRO A 80 -2.18 20.05 -2.50
CA PRO A 80 -3.43 20.71 -2.89
C PRO A 80 -3.89 20.36 -4.30
N ALA A 81 -3.06 19.69 -5.11
CA ALA A 81 -3.42 19.21 -6.44
C ALA A 81 -4.12 17.82 -6.39
N SER A 82 -4.03 17.13 -5.25
CA SER A 82 -4.60 15.79 -5.06
C SER A 82 -5.90 15.76 -4.22
N LEU A 83 -6.28 16.88 -3.61
CA LEU A 83 -7.61 17.05 -3.04
C LEU A 83 -8.62 17.37 -4.15
N PRO A 84 -9.80 16.70 -4.20
CA PRO A 84 -10.88 17.20 -5.04
C PRO A 84 -11.22 18.64 -4.58
N PRO A 85 -11.51 19.55 -5.52
CA PRO A 85 -11.80 20.94 -5.16
C PRO A 85 -12.93 20.95 -4.12
N LYS A 86 -12.65 21.49 -2.94
CA LYS A 86 -13.71 21.83 -1.99
C LYS A 86 -14.52 22.94 -2.65
N ILE A 87 -15.68 22.57 -3.20
CA ILE A 87 -16.66 23.52 -3.71
C ILE A 87 -17.27 24.24 -2.50
N PRO A 88 -17.32 25.59 -2.48
CA PRO A 88 -17.90 26.38 -1.40
C PRO A 88 -19.42 26.24 -1.28
#